data_AF-A0A7T2X2P0-F1
#
_entry.id   AF-A0A7T2X2P0-F1
#
_cell.length_a   1.000
_cell.length_b   1.000
_cell.length_c   1.000
_cell.angle_alpha   90.00
_cell.angle_beta   90.00
_cell.angle_gamma   90.00
#
_symmetry.space_group_name_H-M   'P 1'
#
loop_
_entity.id
_entity.type
_entity.pdbx_description
1 polymer ?
#
loop_
_entity_poly.entity_id
_entity_poly.type
_entity_poly.pdbx_seq_one_letter_code
_entity_poly.pdbx_strand_id
1 'polypeptide(L)'
;MNPTAPRHGTVSDFLALTDGLSIRQIAEALRCCTRSVRNYLAGRSPIPWHRVEILRLRQVEIDAAQAAAQQLISEIPVESTIEPDVSAPDVTPTEILAWVGVHAPHCLSSQRRFRQYVRGWNVVDKIRNSKAKGAFAAVLAKWRVLVVDLPRSWKSWRSGGVFADTDSPAYRWRANDP
;
A
#
# COMPACT_ATOMS: atom_id res chain seq x y z
N MET A 1 3.54 -42.57 -14.74
CA MET A 1 2.30 -42.28 -13.99
C MET A 1 2.43 -40.87 -13.45
N ASN A 2 1.69 -39.89 -14.01
CA ASN A 2 1.61 -38.57 -13.36
C ASN A 2 0.88 -38.73 -12.03
N PRO A 3 1.39 -38.19 -10.91
CA PRO A 3 0.65 -38.20 -9.66
C PRO A 3 -0.70 -37.52 -9.91
N THR A 4 -1.79 -38.21 -9.55
CA THR A 4 -3.14 -37.69 -9.72
C THR A 4 -3.23 -36.40 -8.91
N ALA A 5 -3.47 -35.27 -9.60
CA ALA A 5 -3.53 -33.97 -8.93
C ALA A 5 -4.54 -34.05 -7.76
N PRO A 6 -4.17 -33.57 -6.56
CA PRO A 6 -5.04 -33.69 -5.39
C PRO A 6 -6.38 -33.01 -5.67
N ARG A 7 -7.49 -33.72 -5.44
CA ARG A 7 -8.85 -33.20 -5.69
C ARG A 7 -9.23 -32.09 -4.71
N HIS A 8 -8.64 -32.12 -3.51
CA HIS A 8 -8.91 -31.20 -2.41
C HIS A 8 -7.61 -30.65 -1.84
N GLY A 9 -7.65 -29.39 -1.41
CA GLY A 9 -6.59 -28.78 -0.60
C GLY A 9 -6.76 -29.12 0.89
N THR A 10 -5.71 -28.89 1.66
CA THR A 10 -5.71 -29.08 3.12
C THR A 10 -6.28 -27.85 3.82
N VAL A 11 -6.89 -28.06 4.99
CA VAL A 11 -7.34 -26.95 5.84
C VAL A 11 -6.16 -26.14 6.37
N SER A 12 -5.03 -26.79 6.65
CA SER A 12 -3.79 -26.12 7.08
C SER A 12 -3.29 -25.11 6.06
N ASP A 13 -3.22 -25.49 4.78
CA ASP A 13 -2.76 -24.59 3.70
C ASP A 13 -3.74 -23.43 3.53
N PHE A 14 -5.04 -23.73 3.61
CA PHE A 14 -6.07 -22.70 3.52
C PHE A 14 -5.97 -21.69 4.67
N LEU A 15 -5.75 -22.14 5.90
CA LEU A 15 -5.56 -21.28 7.05
C LEU A 15 -4.28 -20.45 6.93
N ALA A 16 -3.17 -21.05 6.51
CA ALA A 16 -1.92 -20.33 6.30
C ALA A 16 -2.06 -19.20 5.25
N LEU A 17 -2.78 -19.45 4.15
CA LEU A 17 -3.00 -18.47 3.09
C LEU A 17 -4.09 -17.44 3.40
N THR A 18 -4.88 -17.65 4.45
CA THR A 18 -5.98 -16.74 4.82
C THR A 18 -5.79 -16.12 6.19
N ASP A 19 -4.63 -16.32 6.82
CA ASP A 19 -4.33 -15.78 8.14
C ASP A 19 -4.46 -14.24 8.14
N GLY A 20 -5.09 -13.71 9.18
CA GLY A 20 -5.40 -12.29 9.30
C GLY A 20 -6.48 -11.75 8.34
N LEU A 21 -7.03 -12.54 7.41
CA LEU A 21 -8.12 -12.09 6.53
C LEU A 21 -9.50 -12.35 7.15
N SER A 22 -10.39 -11.37 7.01
CA SER A 22 -11.81 -11.59 7.34
C SER A 22 -12.46 -12.56 6.37
N ILE A 23 -13.50 -13.28 6.83
CA ILE A 23 -14.33 -14.18 6.00
C ILE A 23 -14.83 -13.49 4.72
N ARG A 24 -15.13 -12.18 4.82
CA ARG A 24 -15.57 -11.38 3.67
C ARG A 24 -14.45 -11.20 2.64
N GLN A 25 -13.23 -10.88 3.08
CA GLN A 25 -12.08 -10.74 2.20
C GLN A 25 -11.73 -12.06 1.52
N ILE A 26 -11.77 -13.17 2.26
CA ILE A 26 -11.54 -14.51 1.69
C ILE A 26 -12.60 -14.84 0.63
N ALA A 27 -13.87 -14.57 0.93
CA ALA A 27 -14.97 -14.81 0.00
C ALA A 27 -14.85 -13.96 -1.27
N GLU A 28 -14.42 -12.70 -1.13
CA GLU A 28 -14.17 -11.79 -2.24
C GLU A 28 -13.00 -12.27 -3.11
N ALA A 29 -11.87 -12.64 -2.49
CA ALA A 29 -10.69 -13.15 -3.19
C ALA A 29 -11.00 -14.43 -3.98
N LEU A 30 -11.80 -15.32 -3.39
CA LEU A 30 -12.23 -16.56 -4.02
C LEU A 30 -13.44 -16.38 -4.94
N ARG A 31 -14.09 -15.20 -5.01
CA ARG A 31 -15.36 -15.02 -5.75
C ARG A 31 -16.42 -16.05 -5.34
N CYS A 32 -16.62 -16.25 -4.04
CA CYS A 32 -17.63 -17.16 -3.50
C CYS A 32 -18.42 -16.49 -2.36
N CYS A 33 -19.39 -17.22 -1.80
CA CYS A 33 -20.17 -16.70 -0.68
C CYS A 33 -19.46 -16.94 0.67
N THR A 34 -19.73 -16.06 1.64
CA THR A 34 -19.18 -16.18 3.00
C THR A 34 -19.57 -17.49 3.69
N ARG A 35 -20.71 -18.09 3.31
CA ARG A 35 -21.14 -19.41 3.81
C ARG A 35 -20.16 -20.52 3.40
N SER A 36 -19.68 -20.52 2.15
CA SER A 36 -18.70 -21.51 1.69
C SER A 36 -17.40 -21.41 2.48
N VAL A 37 -16.90 -20.18 2.70
CA VAL A 37 -15.70 -19.95 3.51
C VAL A 37 -15.88 -20.46 4.94
N ARG A 38 -17.00 -20.17 5.59
CA ARG A 38 -17.30 -20.72 6.93
C ARG A 38 -17.32 -22.24 6.96
N ASN A 39 -17.87 -22.88 5.93
CA ASN A 39 -17.90 -24.34 5.85
C ASN A 39 -16.50 -24.94 5.65
N TYR A 40 -15.63 -24.29 4.87
CA TYR A 40 -14.22 -24.68 4.74
C TYR A 40 -13.49 -24.59 6.07
N LEU A 41 -13.58 -23.43 6.74
CA LEU A 41 -12.92 -23.20 8.04
C LEU A 41 -13.41 -24.16 9.13
N ALA A 42 -14.71 -24.50 9.12
CA ALA A 42 -15.30 -25.44 10.06
C ALA A 42 -15.14 -26.91 9.67
N GLY A 43 -14.44 -27.23 8.57
CA GLY A 43 -14.27 -28.60 8.07
C GLY A 43 -15.55 -29.28 7.60
N ARG A 44 -16.65 -28.53 7.41
CA ARG A 44 -17.97 -29.07 7.00
C ARG A 44 -18.05 -29.38 5.51
N SER A 45 -17.14 -28.82 4.71
CA SER A 45 -17.04 -29.10 3.28
C SER A 45 -15.57 -29.20 2.88
N PRO A 46 -15.22 -30.14 1.99
CA PRO A 46 -13.86 -30.25 1.49
C PRO A 46 -13.50 -29.00 0.67
N ILE A 47 -12.26 -28.54 0.80
CA ILE A 47 -11.77 -27.35 0.09
C ILE A 47 -11.30 -27.80 -1.30
N PRO A 48 -11.89 -27.33 -2.40
CA PRO A 48 -11.39 -27.68 -3.73
C PRO A 48 -9.95 -27.19 -3.92
N TRP A 49 -9.08 -28.02 -4.50
CA TRP A 49 -7.65 -27.69 -4.65
C TRP A 49 -7.42 -26.34 -5.34
N HIS A 50 -8.21 -26.02 -6.36
CA HIS A 50 -8.10 -24.77 -7.12
C HIS A 50 -8.38 -23.53 -6.28
N ARG A 51 -9.11 -23.64 -5.15
CA ARG A 51 -9.33 -22.51 -4.24
C ARG A 51 -8.06 -22.15 -3.49
N VAL A 52 -7.33 -23.16 -3.02
CA VAL A 52 -6.01 -22.97 -2.42
C VAL A 52 -5.04 -22.41 -3.46
N GLU A 53 -5.10 -22.90 -4.69
CA GLU A 53 -4.22 -22.41 -5.76
C GLU A 53 -4.49 -20.94 -6.15
N ILE A 54 -5.75 -20.53 -6.22
CA ILE A 54 -6.10 -19.10 -6.43
C ILE A 54 -5.49 -18.22 -5.34
N LEU A 55 -5.53 -18.65 -4.07
CA LEU A 55 -4.94 -17.90 -2.97
C LEU A 55 -3.41 -17.83 -3.08
N ARG A 56 -2.75 -18.93 -3.49
CA ARG A 56 -1.30 -18.93 -3.75
C ARG A 56 -0.93 -17.96 -4.86
N LEU A 57 -1.63 -17.99 -5.99
CA LEU A 57 -1.38 -17.08 -7.10
C LEU A 57 -1.59 -15.62 -6.68
N ARG A 58 -2.63 -15.33 -5.89
CA ARG A 58 -2.85 -14.00 -5.32
C ARG A 58 -1.72 -13.55 -4.40
N GLN A 59 -1.20 -14.45 -3.57
CA GLN A 59 -0.06 -14.14 -2.71
C GLN A 59 1.17 -13.78 -3.55
N VAL A 60 1.47 -14.57 -4.59
CA VAL A 60 2.57 -14.29 -5.51
C VAL A 60 2.39 -12.93 -6.21
N GLU A 61 1.17 -12.58 -6.63
CA GLU A 61 0.87 -11.26 -7.21
C GLU A 61 1.11 -10.12 -6.20
N ILE A 62 0.71 -10.31 -4.94
CA ILE A 62 0.92 -9.33 -3.87
C ILE A 62 2.41 -9.18 -3.58
N ASP A 63 3.16 -10.27 -3.46
CA ASP A 63 4.59 -10.27 -3.19
C ASP A 63 5.36 -9.59 -4.33
N ALA A 64 4.99 -9.89 -5.59
CA ALA A 64 5.55 -9.21 -6.76
C ALA A 64 5.23 -7.71 -6.77
N ALA A 65 4.00 -7.32 -6.41
CA ALA A 65 3.62 -5.92 -6.30
C ALA A 65 4.38 -5.19 -5.19
N GLN A 66 4.65 -5.86 -4.06
CA GLN A 66 5.48 -5.31 -2.97
C GLN A 66 6.93 -5.14 -3.40
N ALA A 67 7.51 -6.11 -4.11
CA ALA A 67 8.86 -5.99 -4.67
C ALA A 67 8.97 -4.82 -5.66
N ALA A 68 7.99 -4.66 -6.55
CA ALA A 68 7.92 -3.53 -7.47
C ALA A 68 7.75 -2.19 -6.74
N ALA A 69 6.93 -2.14 -5.69
CA ALA A 69 6.79 -0.95 -4.84
C ALA A 69 8.13 -0.56 -4.20
N GLN A 70 8.89 -1.53 -3.69
CA GLN A 70 10.20 -1.28 -3.08
C GLN A 70 11.20 -0.72 -4.10
N GLN A 71 11.20 -1.23 -5.33
CA GLN A 71 12.01 -0.68 -6.43
C GLN A 71 11.62 0.78 -6.72
N LEU A 72 10.33 1.07 -6.88
CA LEU A 72 9.84 2.44 -7.14
C LEU A 72 10.22 3.43 -6.02
N ILE A 73 10.23 3.00 -4.75
CA ILE A 73 10.67 3.83 -3.61
C ILE A 73 12.14 4.25 -3.73
N SER A 74 13.00 3.36 -4.22
CA SER A 74 14.42 3.66 -4.45
C SER A 74 14.64 4.67 -5.57
N GLU A 75 13.78 4.66 -6.60
CA GLU A 75 13.87 5.56 -7.75
C GLU A 75 13.27 6.96 -7.50
N ILE A 76 12.45 7.15 -6.46
CA ILE A 76 11.86 8.44 -6.15
C ILE A 76 12.96 9.40 -5.65
N PRO A 77 13.21 10.55 -6.34
CA PRO A 77 14.33 11.45 -6.04
C PRO A 77 14.09 12.36 -4.82
N VAL A 78 13.00 12.14 -4.07
CA VAL A 78 12.54 13.00 -2.99
C VAL A 78 12.29 12.18 -1.74
N GLU A 79 12.72 12.71 -0.60
CA GLU A 79 12.52 12.13 0.73
C GLU A 79 11.58 12.98 1.58
N SER A 80 10.87 12.34 2.50
CA SER A 80 10.11 13.06 3.52
C SER A 80 11.07 13.74 4.49
N THR A 81 10.76 14.97 4.88
CA THR A 81 11.49 15.71 5.94
C THR A 81 10.96 15.37 7.33
N ILE A 82 9.94 14.51 7.43
CA ILE A 82 9.28 14.18 8.68
C ILE A 82 9.88 12.90 9.25
N GLU A 83 10.05 12.89 10.58
CA GLU A 83 10.57 11.75 11.30
C GLU A 83 9.68 10.51 11.13
N PRO A 84 10.29 9.31 11.09
CA PRO A 84 9.54 8.06 11.04
C PRO A 84 8.64 7.93 12.27
N ASP A 85 7.38 7.55 12.04
CA ASP A 85 6.45 7.26 13.13
C ASP A 85 6.84 5.93 13.77
N VAL A 86 7.32 5.99 15.01
CA VAL A 86 7.71 4.81 15.81
C VAL A 86 6.52 3.84 16.01
N SER A 87 5.29 4.35 15.95
CA SER A 87 4.06 3.56 16.12
C SER A 87 3.64 2.80 14.86
N ALA A 88 4.28 3.08 13.71
CA ALA A 88 3.94 2.47 12.42
C ALA A 88 5.21 2.12 11.61
N PRO A 89 6.04 1.18 12.09
CA PRO A 89 7.30 0.81 11.43
C PRO A 89 7.10 0.19 10.04
N ASP A 90 5.90 -0.30 9.74
CA ASP A 90 5.53 -0.95 8.48
C ASP A 90 5.17 0.02 7.33
N VAL A 91 5.03 1.32 7.64
CA VAL A 91 4.77 2.37 6.65
C VAL A 91 5.85 3.43 6.74
N THR A 92 6.66 3.54 5.68
CA THR A 92 7.80 4.46 5.68
C THR A 92 7.37 5.91 5.39
N PRO A 93 8.13 6.91 5.84
CA PRO A 93 7.85 8.31 5.53
C PRO A 93 7.75 8.62 4.03
N THR A 94 8.53 7.92 3.20
CA THR A 94 8.48 8.05 1.73
C THR A 94 7.15 7.57 1.16
N GLU A 95 6.55 6.53 1.74
CA GLU A 95 5.24 6.02 1.32
C GLU A 95 4.11 6.98 1.69
N ILE A 96 4.19 7.57 2.89
CA ILE A 96 3.26 8.63 3.32
C ILE A 96 3.40 9.85 2.40
N LEU A 97 4.64 10.24 2.09
CA LEU A 97 4.91 11.34 1.17
C LEU A 97 4.31 11.07 -0.22
N ALA A 98 4.53 9.89 -0.78
CA ALA A 98 3.99 9.50 -2.08
C ALA A 98 2.45 9.54 -2.11
N TRP A 99 1.82 9.01 -1.05
CA TRP A 99 0.37 9.05 -0.92
C TRP A 99 -0.17 10.48 -0.91
N VAL A 100 0.39 11.34 -0.06
CA VAL A 100 -0.04 12.75 0.03
C VAL A 100 0.27 13.48 -1.28
N GLY A 101 1.41 13.24 -1.90
CA GLY A 101 1.78 13.84 -3.17
C GLY A 101 0.82 13.50 -4.31
N VAL A 102 0.24 12.30 -4.32
CA VAL A 102 -0.76 11.91 -5.33
C VAL A 102 -2.15 12.48 -5.04
N HIS A 103 -2.57 12.48 -3.77
CA HIS A 103 -3.96 12.76 -3.40
C HIS A 103 -4.22 14.19 -2.94
N ALA A 104 -3.25 14.83 -2.30
CA ALA A 104 -3.34 16.18 -1.75
C ALA A 104 -1.99 16.91 -1.89
N PRO A 105 -1.52 17.15 -3.12
CA PRO A 105 -0.17 17.69 -3.37
C PRO A 105 0.07 19.05 -2.70
N HIS A 106 -0.98 19.87 -2.56
CA HIS A 106 -0.91 21.16 -1.86
C HIS A 106 -0.60 21.02 -0.35
N CYS A 107 -0.86 19.88 0.28
CA CYS A 107 -0.48 19.62 1.68
C CYS A 107 1.02 19.41 1.87
N LEU A 108 1.78 19.20 0.78
CA LEU A 108 3.25 19.12 0.83
C LEU A 108 3.91 20.48 1.10
N SER A 109 3.15 21.58 0.91
CA SER A 109 3.60 22.97 1.07
C SER A 109 4.15 23.31 2.46
N SER A 110 3.72 22.60 3.50
CA SER A 110 4.14 22.82 4.89
C SER A 110 4.12 21.51 5.65
N GLN A 111 5.13 21.28 6.50
CA GLN A 111 5.14 20.16 7.44
C GLN A 111 3.89 20.11 8.32
N ARG A 112 3.37 21.26 8.77
CA ARG A 112 2.17 21.33 9.60
C ARG A 112 0.94 20.80 8.87
N ARG A 113 0.69 21.30 7.65
CA ARG A 113 -0.44 20.86 6.81
C ARG A 113 -0.33 19.38 6.47
N PHE A 114 0.88 18.91 6.16
CA PHE A 114 1.15 17.51 5.91
C PHE A 114 0.77 16.65 7.12
N ARG A 115 1.28 16.96 8.32
CA ARG A 115 0.99 16.18 9.54
C ARG A 115 -0.50 16.18 9.87
N GLN A 116 -1.17 17.31 9.70
CA GLN A 116 -2.62 17.42 9.92
C GLN A 116 -3.41 16.55 8.93
N TYR A 117 -3.04 16.56 7.65
CA TYR A 117 -3.67 15.72 6.64
C TYR A 117 -3.46 14.23 6.94
N VAL A 118 -2.22 13.83 7.23
CA VAL A 118 -1.87 12.43 7.52
C VAL A 118 -2.66 11.88 8.70
N ARG A 119 -2.73 12.64 9.80
CA ARG A 119 -3.49 12.27 11.00
C ARG A 119 -5.00 12.29 10.74
N GLY A 120 -5.52 13.40 10.21
CA GLY A 120 -6.95 13.60 10.01
C GLY A 120 -7.58 12.62 9.03
N TRP A 121 -6.82 12.17 8.02
CA TRP A 121 -7.29 11.21 7.02
C TRP A 121 -6.86 9.76 7.25
N ASN A 122 -6.18 9.48 8.36
CA ASN A 122 -5.63 8.17 8.70
C ASN A 122 -4.88 7.51 7.52
N VAL A 123 -3.88 8.23 7.01
CA VAL A 123 -3.15 7.81 5.79
C VAL A 123 -2.41 6.49 5.98
N VAL A 124 -1.89 6.22 7.18
CA VAL A 124 -1.16 4.97 7.50
C VAL A 124 -2.05 3.76 7.23
N ASP A 125 -3.26 3.73 7.77
CA ASP A 125 -4.16 2.58 7.58
C ASP A 125 -4.63 2.44 6.12
N LYS A 126 -4.73 3.56 5.39
CA LYS A 126 -5.02 3.52 3.95
C LYS A 126 -3.88 2.91 3.15
N ILE A 127 -2.63 3.24 3.48
CA ILE A 127 -1.45 2.64 2.85
C ILE A 127 -1.39 1.15 3.18
N ARG A 128 -1.58 0.75 4.44
CA ARG A 128 -1.64 -0.66 4.85
C ARG A 128 -2.67 -1.45 4.04
N ASN A 129 -3.88 -0.93 3.96
CA ASN A 129 -4.96 -1.54 3.17
C ASN A 129 -4.62 -1.60 1.66
N SER A 130 -3.97 -0.58 1.13
CA SER A 130 -3.52 -0.55 -0.27
C SER A 130 -2.41 -1.58 -0.54
N LYS A 131 -1.46 -1.76 0.38
CA LYS A 131 -0.41 -2.78 0.31
C LYS A 131 -0.98 -4.19 0.38
N ALA A 132 -1.90 -4.42 1.32
CA ALA A 132 -2.59 -5.71 1.47
C ALA A 132 -3.35 -6.13 0.20
N LYS A 133 -3.75 -5.17 -0.64
CA LYS A 133 -4.41 -5.40 -1.93
C LYS A 133 -3.46 -5.43 -3.14
N GLY A 134 -2.15 -5.23 -2.94
CA GLY A 134 -1.18 -5.10 -4.03
C GLY A 134 -1.35 -3.84 -4.90
N ALA A 135 -2.16 -2.86 -4.46
CA ALA A 135 -2.51 -1.68 -5.26
C ALA A 135 -1.56 -0.49 -5.05
N PHE A 136 -0.72 -0.55 -4.01
CA PHE A 136 0.10 0.60 -3.60
C PHE A 136 1.20 0.95 -4.63
N ALA A 137 1.70 -0.02 -5.39
CA ALA A 137 2.68 0.23 -6.46
C ALA A 137 2.18 1.25 -7.50
N ALA A 138 0.87 1.28 -7.79
CA ALA A 138 0.28 2.27 -8.70
C ALA A 138 0.33 3.70 -8.15
N VAL A 139 0.21 3.87 -6.82
CA VAL A 139 0.37 5.17 -6.16
C VAL A 139 1.81 5.65 -6.32
N LEU A 140 2.78 4.78 -6.09
CA LEU A 140 4.21 5.10 -6.24
C LEU A 140 4.57 5.44 -7.69
N ALA A 141 4.08 4.67 -8.66
CA ALA A 141 4.29 4.94 -10.07
C ALA A 141 3.73 6.31 -10.48
N LYS A 142 2.51 6.64 -10.03
CA LYS A 142 1.91 7.96 -10.28
C LYS A 142 2.71 9.07 -9.58
N TRP A 143 3.15 8.84 -8.36
CA TRP A 143 3.97 9.81 -7.64
C TRP A 143 5.28 10.12 -8.35
N ARG A 144 5.98 9.09 -8.87
CA ARG A 144 7.21 9.26 -9.65
C ARG A 144 7.04 10.19 -10.86
N VAL A 145 5.87 10.20 -11.48
CA VAL A 145 5.56 11.14 -12.58
C VAL A 145 5.34 12.55 -12.03
N LEU A 146 4.51 12.69 -10.99
CA LEU A 146 4.14 13.99 -10.41
C LEU A 146 5.30 14.71 -9.73
N VAL A 147 6.27 13.97 -9.17
CA VAL A 147 7.39 14.56 -8.43
C VAL A 147 8.29 15.43 -9.31
N VAL A 148 8.31 15.18 -10.62
CA VAL A 148 9.09 15.99 -11.59
C VAL A 148 8.52 17.41 -11.70
N ASP A 149 7.20 17.56 -11.62
CA ASP A 149 6.51 18.87 -11.72
C ASP A 149 6.42 19.62 -10.39
N LEU A 150 6.82 18.97 -9.29
CA LEU A 150 6.69 19.48 -7.93
C LEU A 150 7.28 20.88 -7.73
N PRO A 151 8.47 21.25 -8.26
CA PRO A 151 9.02 22.59 -8.12
C PRO A 151 8.15 23.69 -8.74
N ARG A 152 7.45 23.39 -9.84
CA ARG A 152 6.54 24.34 -10.50
C ARG A 152 5.27 24.53 -9.70
N SER A 153 4.67 23.44 -9.25
CA SER A 153 3.46 23.46 -8.41
C SER A 153 3.72 24.07 -7.03
N TRP A 154 4.90 23.82 -6.46
CA TRP A 154 5.35 24.41 -5.21
C TRP A 154 5.36 25.94 -5.26
N LYS A 155 5.96 26.50 -6.32
CA LYS A 155 5.98 27.96 -6.51
C LYS A 155 4.55 28.49 -6.55
N SER A 156 3.64 27.89 -7.30
CA SER A 156 2.26 28.38 -7.40
C SER A 156 1.49 28.30 -6.06
N TRP A 157 1.67 27.26 -5.26
CA TRP A 157 0.99 27.15 -3.95
C TRP A 157 1.50 28.14 -2.90
N ARG A 158 2.77 28.56 -2.98
CA ARG A 158 3.37 29.57 -2.08
C ARG A 158 3.22 31.00 -2.60
N SER A 159 2.83 31.19 -3.87
CA SER A 159 2.74 32.52 -4.52
C SER A 159 1.47 33.31 -4.19
N GLY A 160 0.55 32.79 -3.36
CA GLY A 160 -0.61 33.53 -2.85
C GLY A 160 -0.33 34.09 -1.44
N GLY A 161 -0.28 35.41 -1.31
CA GLY A 161 0.30 36.13 -0.16
C GLY A 161 -0.30 35.95 1.25
N VAL A 162 0.35 36.64 2.20
CA VAL A 162 0.12 36.84 3.65
C VAL A 162 0.24 35.60 4.55
N PHE A 163 0.00 34.39 4.03
CA PHE A 163 0.24 33.13 4.76
C PHE A 163 1.19 32.21 3.99
N ALA A 164 2.32 32.76 3.53
CA ALA A 164 3.43 31.89 3.17
C ALA A 164 3.80 31.12 4.46
N ASP A 165 3.37 29.86 4.55
CA ASP A 165 3.74 29.00 5.68
C ASP A 165 5.27 29.11 5.82
N THR A 166 5.74 29.65 6.93
CA THR A 166 7.18 29.77 7.25
C THR A 166 7.81 28.39 7.45
N ASP A 167 6.97 27.37 7.61
CA ASP A 167 7.40 25.98 7.71
C ASP A 167 8.08 25.51 6.42
N SER A 168 9.11 24.70 6.62
CA SER A 168 9.78 23.98 5.56
C SER A 168 8.78 23.05 4.82
N PRO A 169 9.04 22.75 3.53
CA PRO A 169 8.33 21.68 2.83
C PRO A 169 8.33 20.39 3.64
N ALA A 170 7.31 19.56 3.42
CA ALA A 170 7.27 18.21 3.97
C ALA A 170 8.24 17.23 3.26
N TYR A 171 9.03 17.74 2.32
CA TYR A 171 9.93 16.97 1.48
C TYR A 171 11.26 17.69 1.22
N ARG A 172 12.29 16.91 0.90
CA ARG A 172 13.60 17.38 0.42
C ARG A 172 14.05 16.54 -0.76
N TRP A 173 14.79 17.11 -1.70
CA TRP A 173 15.44 16.33 -2.74
C TRP A 173 16.53 15.46 -2.12
N ARG A 174 16.61 14.20 -2.53
CA ARG A 174 17.77 13.37 -2.22
C ARG A 174 19.00 14.07 -2.77
N ALA A 175 20.05 14.18 -1.96
CA ALA A 175 21.35 14.52 -2.51
C ALA A 175 21.70 13.40 -3.49
N ASN A 176 22.06 13.75 -4.72
CA ASN A 176 22.75 12.78 -5.57
C ASN A 176 24.08 12.51 -4.85
N ASP A 177 24.25 11.33 -4.25
CA ASP A 177 25.59 10.90 -3.86
C ASP A 177 26.44 10.87 -5.14
N PRO A 178 27.57 11.62 -5.18
CA PRO A 178 28.46 11.66 -6.34
C PRO A 178 29.17 10.33 -6.60
#